data_AF-A0A318YKM8-F1
#
_entry.id   AF-A0A318YKM8-F1
#
_cell.length_a   1.000
_cell.length_b   1.000
_cell.length_c   1.000
_cell.angle_alpha   90.00
_cell.angle_beta   90.00
_cell.angle_gamma   90.00
#
_symmetry.space_group_name_H-M   'P 1'
#
loop_
_entity.id
_entity.type
_entity.pdbx_description
1 polymer ?
#
loop_
_entity_poly.entity_id
_entity_poly.type
_entity_poly.pdbx_seq_one_letter_code
_entity_poly.pdbx_strand_id
1 'polypeptide(L)' 'VYDVSSYLDEHPGGKDLLLDVIGTDATEHFVQAGHSDEAQDTLSSLAVGRV' A
#
# COMPACT_ATOMS: atom_id res chain seq x y z
N VAL A 1 6.76 -7.50 1.84
CA VAL A 1 6.39 -6.86 3.11
C VAL A 1 6.65 -5.38 2.96
N TYR A 2 5.64 -4.55 3.22
CA TYR A 2 5.69 -3.11 3.07
C TYR A 2 5.31 -2.45 4.41
N ASP A 3 6.09 -1.47 4.85
CA ASP A 3 5.75 -0.65 6.01
C ASP A 3 5.10 0.63 5.51
N VAL A 4 3.79 0.75 5.75
CA VAL A 4 2.97 1.90 5.33
C VAL A 4 2.72 2.90 6.46
N SER A 5 3.36 2.74 7.62
CA SER A 5 3.07 3.52 8.83
C SER A 5 3.23 5.03 8.61
N SER A 6 4.26 5.44 7.87
CA SER A 6 4.50 6.85 7.53
C SER A 6 3.60 7.39 6.42
N TYR A 7 2.94 6.51 5.67
CA TYR A 7 2.16 6.84 4.48
C TYR A 7 0.64 6.87 4.72
N LEU A 8 0.18 6.49 5.91
CA LEU A 8 -1.25 6.34 6.22
C LEU A 8 -2.07 7.59 5.84
N ASP A 9 -1.68 8.76 6.34
CA ASP A 9 -2.40 10.02 6.08
C ASP A 9 -2.09 10.61 4.68
N GLU A 10 -1.10 10.07 3.96
CA GLU A 10 -0.71 10.49 2.61
C GLU A 10 -1.35 9.67 1.50
N HIS A 11 -1.97 8.52 1.85
CA HIS A 11 -2.61 7.64 0.88
C HIS A 11 -3.83 8.31 0.21
N PRO A 12 -3.82 8.54 -1.12
CA PRO A 12 -4.91 9.24 -1.81
C PRO A 12 -6.27 8.53 -1.72
N GLY A 13 -6.29 7.20 -1.58
CA GLY A 13 -7.50 6.41 -1.36
C GLY A 13 -8.08 6.52 0.05
N GLY A 14 -7.36 7.17 0.98
CA GLY A 14 -7.71 7.29 2.38
C GLY A 14 -7.08 6.19 3.24
N LYS A 15 -6.75 6.55 4.48
CA LYS A 15 -6.07 5.63 5.42
C LYS A 15 -6.89 4.43 5.83
N ASP A 16 -8.21 4.57 5.87
CA ASP A 16 -9.12 3.51 6.32
C ASP A 16 -8.99 2.26 5.42
N LEU A 17 -8.79 2.47 4.10
CA LEU A 17 -8.54 1.36 3.16
C LEU A 17 -7.24 0.60 3.44
N LEU A 18 -6.21 1.27 3.95
CA LEU A 18 -4.98 0.60 4.35
C LEU A 18 -5.19 -0.17 5.65
N LEU A 19 -5.86 0.44 6.63
CA LEU A 19 -6.14 -0.16 7.93
C LEU A 19 -6.94 -1.46 7.81
N ASP A 20 -7.88 -1.53 6.85
CA ASP A 20 -8.70 -2.72 6.59
C ASP A 20 -7.90 -3.96 6.15
N VAL A 21 -6.71 -3.75 5.55
CA VAL A 21 -5.89 -4.83 4.97
C VAL A 21 -4.53 -5.01 5.68
N ILE A 22 -4.26 -4.28 6.77
CA ILE A 22 -3.01 -4.42 7.54
C ILE A 22 -2.80 -5.88 7.97
N GLY A 23 -1.57 -6.36 7.77
CA GLY A 23 -1.17 -7.72 8.18
C GLY A 23 -1.65 -8.83 7.24
N THR A 24 -2.28 -8.47 6.11
CA THR A 24 -2.75 -9.41 5.08
C THR A 24 -1.99 -9.20 3.76
N ASP A 25 -2.18 -10.13 2.80
CA ASP A 25 -1.72 -9.92 1.43
C ASP A 25 -2.73 -9.02 0.67
N ALA A 26 -2.38 -7.74 0.54
CA ALA A 26 -3.21 -6.74 -0.14
C ALA A 26 -2.99 -6.68 -1.66
N THR A 27 -2.30 -7.65 -2.28
CA THR A 27 -1.97 -7.63 -3.72
C THR A 27 -3.20 -7.47 -4.60
N GLU A 28 -4.27 -8.25 -4.35
CA GLU A 28 -5.51 -8.16 -5.13
C GLU A 28 -6.19 -6.79 -5.01
N HIS A 29 -6.25 -6.23 -3.80
CA HIS A 29 -6.83 -4.91 -3.54
C HIS A 29 -6.06 -3.82 -4.30
N PHE A 30 -4.73 -3.88 -4.27
CA PHE A 30 -3.88 -2.92 -4.96
C PHE A 30 -4.08 -2.96 -6.49
N VAL A 31 -4.15 -4.17 -7.07
CA VAL A 31 -4.36 -4.36 -8.52
C VAL A 31 -5.77 -3.93 -8.95
N GLN A 32 -6.81 -4.32 -8.21
CA GLN A 32 -8.20 -3.97 -8.54
C GLN A 32 -8.49 -2.48 -8.42
N ALA A 33 -7.81 -1.78 -7.51
CA ALA A 33 -7.91 -0.32 -7.39
C ALA A 33 -7.32 0.43 -8.59
N GLY A 34 -6.50 -0.23 -9.43
CA GLY A 34 -5.95 0.37 -10.66
C GLY A 34 -4.90 1.44 -10.38
N HIS A 35 -4.01 1.19 -9.43
CA HIS A 35 -2.99 2.14 -9.02
C HIS A 35 -2.03 2.57 -10.16
N SER A 36 -1.73 3.88 -10.13
CA SER A 36 -0.57 4.59 -10.66
C SER A 36 0.71 3.82 -11.00
N ASP A 37 1.43 4.16 -12.08
CA ASP A 37 2.88 3.90 -12.13
C ASP A 37 3.59 4.65 -10.99
N GLU A 38 3.19 5.89 -10.68
CA GLU A 38 3.72 6.64 -9.54
C GLU A 38 3.39 6.00 -8.18
N ALA A 39 2.24 5.32 -8.10
CA ALA A 39 1.87 4.56 -6.91
C ALA A 39 2.71 3.28 -6.76
N GLN A 40 3.13 2.65 -7.87
CA GLN A 40 4.09 1.54 -7.85
C GLN A 40 5.47 2.00 -7.36
N ASP A 41 5.92 3.19 -7.77
CA ASP A 41 7.17 3.78 -7.29
C ASP A 41 7.10 4.07 -5.78
N THR A 42 5.96 4.63 -5.32
CA THR A 42 5.70 4.85 -3.90
C THR A 42 5.72 3.53 -3.13
N LEU A 43 5.00 2.51 -3.60
CA LEU A 43 4.97 1.18 -2.99
C LEU A 43 6.38 0.57 -2.88
N SER A 44 7.20 0.73 -3.91
CA SER A 44 8.59 0.26 -3.92
C SER A 44 9.45 0.91 -2.83
N SER A 45 9.21 2.19 -2.53
CA SER A 45 9.92 2.92 -1.46
C SER A 45 9.56 2.42 -0.05
N LEU A 46 8.39 1.80 0.12
CA LEU A 46 7.87 1.29 1.39
C LEU A 46 8.29 -0.17 1.67
N ALA A 47 9.04 -0.81 0.76
CA ALA A 47 9.42 -2.21 0.89
C ALA A 47 10.46 -2.43 2.00
N VAL A 48 10.13 -3.27 2.97
CA VAL A 48 11.03 -3.61 4.11
C VAL A 48 11.51 -5.06 4.11
N GLY A 49 10.97 -5.90 3.23
CA GLY A 49 11.37 -7.31 3.13
C GLY A 49 10.45 -8.15 2.27
N ARG A 50 10.66 -9.47 2.29
CA ARG A 50 9.88 -10.47 1.55
C ARG A 50 9.29 -11.49 2.53
N VAL A 51 8.14 -12.06 2.17
CA VAL A 51 7.54 -13.23 2.84
C VAL A 51 7.88 -14.46 2.00
#